data_AF-A0AA38UDF1-F1
#
_entry.id   AF-A0AA38UDF1-F1
#
_cell.length_a   1.000
_cell.length_b   1.000
_cell.length_c   1.000
_cell.angle_alpha   90.00
_cell.angle_beta   90.00
_cell.angle_gamma   90.00
#
_symmetry.space_group_name_H-M   'P 1'
#
loop_
_entity.id
_entity.type
_entity.pdbx_description
1 polymer ?
#
loop_
_entity_poly.entity_id
_entity_poly.type
_entity_poly.pdbx_seq_one_letter_code
_entity_poly.pdbx_strand_id
1 'polypeptide(L)'
;MINFITLSSLLLLVPSAFGAAILRRDNGCNGWPSVGIKDNNASFELWAHYESRVTVPLALTSFSNDTSNGNSSATKAYLAPDDLGGTVIASLFQLNNSGLVGIGSPDANGVNATWISNSVDTGGSAPFSLAADANEAGIADDYCEVPNTDPHGPLIDGPLLGVMGSTSGWAICNRIDIPLFQGVVFNPASYSSSYGFNFTTCQNVTIYLRSDALGNLS
;
A
#
# COMPACT_ATOMS: atom_id res chain seq x y z
N MET A 1 -34.71 66.56 0.20
CA MET A 1 -33.47 65.96 -0.31
C MET A 1 -32.96 64.98 0.73
N ILE A 2 -32.87 63.69 0.37
CA ILE A 2 -31.80 62.71 0.67
C ILE A 2 -32.32 61.37 0.12
N ASN A 3 -31.67 60.89 -0.96
CA ASN A 3 -31.69 59.52 -1.45
C ASN A 3 -30.81 58.65 -0.55
N PHE A 4 -31.13 57.37 -0.34
CA PHE A 4 -30.17 56.23 -0.28
C PHE A 4 -31.00 54.93 -0.42
N ILE A 5 -31.07 54.33 -1.61
CA ILE A 5 -30.21 53.28 -2.18
C ILE A 5 -30.31 51.96 -1.39
N THR A 6 -30.99 51.00 -2.01
CA THR A 6 -31.03 49.57 -1.70
C THR A 6 -29.71 48.89 -2.06
N LEU A 7 -29.10 48.15 -1.13
CA LEU A 7 -28.05 47.17 -1.45
C LEU A 7 -28.56 45.75 -1.13
N SER A 8 -28.98 45.03 -2.17
CA SER A 8 -29.02 43.58 -2.17
C SER A 8 -27.59 43.06 -2.16
N SER A 9 -27.17 42.48 -1.03
CA SER A 9 -25.92 41.75 -0.94
C SER A 9 -26.17 40.30 -1.36
N LEU A 10 -26.03 40.03 -2.66
CA LEU A 10 -25.97 38.69 -3.22
C LEU A 10 -24.59 38.11 -2.84
N LEU A 11 -24.52 37.34 -1.75
CA LEU A 11 -23.33 36.56 -1.40
C LEU A 11 -23.23 35.38 -2.39
N LEU A 12 -22.47 35.60 -3.46
CA LEU A 12 -21.92 34.54 -4.31
C LEU A 12 -20.81 33.83 -3.52
N LEU A 13 -21.15 32.71 -2.88
CA LEU A 13 -20.17 31.72 -2.45
C LEU A 13 -19.60 31.08 -3.71
N VAL A 14 -18.41 31.52 -4.10
CA VAL A 14 -17.58 30.85 -5.10
C VAL A 14 -16.90 29.68 -4.39
N PRO A 15 -17.17 28.40 -4.74
CA PRO A 15 -16.31 27.33 -4.29
C PRO A 15 -14.98 27.48 -5.02
N SER A 16 -13.96 27.93 -4.30
CA SER A 16 -12.55 27.82 -4.71
C SER A 16 -12.13 26.35 -4.64
N ALA A 17 -12.60 25.55 -5.60
CA ALA A 17 -12.04 24.24 -5.86
C ALA A 17 -10.71 24.43 -6.59
N PHE A 18 -9.64 24.59 -5.81
CA PHE A 18 -8.27 24.46 -6.30
C PHE A 18 -8.10 23.08 -6.94
N GLY A 19 -7.58 23.09 -8.17
CA GLY A 19 -7.32 21.97 -9.08
C GLY A 19 -7.32 20.57 -8.47
N ALA A 20 -8.35 19.80 -8.81
CA ALA A 20 -8.27 18.35 -8.83
C ALA A 20 -7.35 17.96 -9.99
N ALA A 21 -6.17 17.45 -9.66
CA ALA A 21 -5.29 16.84 -10.64
C ALA A 21 -5.95 15.57 -11.19
N ILE A 22 -6.04 15.48 -12.52
CA ILE A 22 -6.53 14.29 -13.22
C ILE A 22 -5.38 13.28 -13.25
N LEU A 23 -5.41 12.32 -12.33
CA LEU A 23 -4.60 11.12 -12.45
C LEU A 23 -5.17 10.26 -13.58
N ARG A 24 -4.30 9.79 -14.47
CA ARG A 24 -4.65 8.80 -15.49
C ARG A 24 -4.71 7.44 -14.80
N ARG A 25 -5.84 7.15 -14.15
CA ARG A 25 -6.17 5.84 -13.57
C ARG A 25 -6.45 4.86 -14.70
N ASP A 26 -5.90 3.67 -14.60
CA ASP A 26 -6.22 2.52 -15.42
C ASP A 26 -7.63 1.96 -15.11
N ASN A 27 -8.06 0.98 -15.91
CA ASN A 27 -9.43 0.51 -15.91
C ASN A 27 -9.88 -0.11 -14.58
N GLY A 28 -8.98 -0.62 -13.73
CA GLY A 28 -9.31 -1.19 -12.42
C GLY A 28 -9.64 -0.16 -11.34
N CYS A 29 -9.14 1.07 -11.44
CA CYS A 29 -9.36 2.11 -10.41
C CYS A 29 -10.46 3.14 -10.77
N ASN A 30 -11.21 2.92 -11.85
CA ASN A 30 -12.24 3.83 -12.38
C ASN A 30 -13.49 4.01 -11.47
N GLY A 31 -13.62 3.23 -10.40
CA GLY A 31 -14.78 3.26 -9.49
C GLY A 31 -14.60 4.07 -8.18
N TRP A 32 -13.42 4.64 -7.91
CA TRP A 32 -13.07 5.12 -6.56
C TRP A 32 -13.06 6.65 -6.43
N PRO A 33 -13.50 7.24 -5.30
CA PRO A 33 -13.57 8.69 -5.11
C PRO A 33 -12.23 9.44 -5.29
N SER A 34 -12.32 10.75 -5.55
CA SER A 34 -11.23 11.64 -5.98
C SER A 34 -10.31 12.16 -4.88
N VAL A 35 -10.29 11.52 -3.71
CA VAL A 35 -9.45 11.89 -2.56
C VAL A 35 -8.47 10.75 -2.28
N GLY A 36 -7.26 10.89 -2.81
CA GLY A 36 -6.12 10.00 -2.59
C GLY A 36 -4.81 10.80 -2.60
N ILE A 37 -3.66 10.14 -2.47
CA ILE A 37 -2.33 10.79 -2.49
C ILE A 37 -2.20 11.61 -3.78
N LYS A 38 -2.19 12.94 -3.60
CA LYS A 38 -2.27 13.95 -4.67
C LYS A 38 -1.01 14.02 -5.53
N ASP A 39 0.12 13.58 -4.98
CA ASP A 39 1.42 13.55 -5.63
C ASP A 39 1.96 12.11 -5.64
N ASN A 40 2.11 11.51 -6.83
CA ASN A 40 2.73 10.19 -7.02
C ASN A 40 4.18 10.10 -6.49
N ASN A 41 4.75 11.22 -6.01
CA ASN A 41 6.07 11.30 -5.37
C ASN A 41 6.02 11.24 -3.84
N ALA A 42 4.84 11.36 -3.21
CA ALA A 42 4.73 11.30 -1.76
C ALA A 42 4.84 9.84 -1.28
N SER A 43 5.75 9.58 -0.36
CA SER A 43 5.91 8.26 0.25
C SER A 43 4.85 8.03 1.33
N PHE A 44 4.46 6.76 1.49
CA PHE A 44 3.56 6.31 2.55
C PHE A 44 4.05 4.98 3.13
N GLU A 45 3.54 4.67 4.32
CA GLU A 45 3.72 3.38 4.98
C GLU A 45 2.48 2.50 4.73
N LEU A 46 2.71 1.19 4.61
CA LEU A 46 1.63 0.22 4.61
C LEU A 46 1.50 -0.39 6.00
N TRP A 47 0.26 -0.54 6.45
CA TRP A 47 -0.05 -1.13 7.74
C TRP A 47 -1.13 -2.19 7.58
N ALA A 48 -1.02 -3.26 8.36
CA ALA A 48 -2.07 -4.25 8.52
C ALA A 48 -2.83 -4.00 9.82
N HIS A 49 -4.16 -4.06 9.76
CA HIS A 49 -5.05 -4.03 10.90
C HIS A 49 -5.72 -5.41 11.03
N TYR A 50 -5.43 -6.13 12.11
CA TYR A 50 -6.07 -7.41 12.44
C TYR A 50 -7.50 -7.20 12.95
N GLU A 51 -8.36 -8.22 12.83
CA GLU A 51 -9.71 -8.19 13.44
C GLU A 51 -9.68 -7.95 14.97
N SER A 52 -8.58 -8.36 15.63
CA SER A 52 -8.31 -8.13 17.05
C SER A 52 -7.98 -6.67 17.42
N ARG A 53 -7.95 -5.76 16.42
CA ARG A 53 -7.54 -4.34 16.55
C ARG A 53 -6.06 -4.10 16.84
N VAL A 54 -5.25 -5.13 16.70
CA VAL A 54 -3.80 -4.96 16.63
C VAL A 54 -3.45 -4.41 15.25
N THR A 55 -2.55 -3.43 15.21
CA THR A 55 -1.99 -2.90 13.96
C THR A 55 -0.50 -3.19 13.91
N VAL A 56 -0.01 -3.61 12.74
CA VAL A 56 1.42 -3.85 12.51
C VAL A 56 1.86 -3.13 11.25
N PRO A 57 3.04 -2.49 11.26
CA PRO A 57 3.63 -1.93 10.05
C PRO A 57 4.07 -3.06 9.11
N LEU A 58 3.94 -2.80 7.81
CA LEU A 58 4.35 -3.71 6.75
C LEU A 58 5.59 -3.17 6.04
N ALA A 59 6.45 -4.07 5.63
CA ALA A 59 7.66 -3.77 4.89
C ALA A 59 7.85 -4.75 3.74
N LEU A 60 8.64 -4.35 2.74
CA LEU A 60 9.26 -5.28 1.82
C LEU A 60 10.37 -6.01 2.53
N THR A 61 10.29 -7.33 2.52
CA THR A 61 11.26 -8.18 3.20
C THR A 61 11.74 -9.29 2.28
N SER A 62 12.98 -9.73 2.46
CA SER A 62 13.40 -11.04 1.99
C SER A 62 13.30 -12.03 3.14
N PHE A 63 12.69 -13.18 2.86
CA PHE A 63 12.65 -14.32 3.79
C PHE A 63 14.03 -14.98 4.00
N SER A 64 15.13 -14.33 3.60
CA SER A 64 16.48 -14.75 3.90
C SER A 64 16.90 -14.27 5.30
N ASN A 65 17.55 -15.16 6.05
CA ASN A 65 18.20 -14.85 7.32
C ASN A 65 19.55 -14.11 7.15
N ASP A 66 19.87 -13.65 5.93
CA ASP A 66 21.17 -13.05 5.66
C ASP A 66 21.19 -11.61 6.17
N THR A 67 21.50 -11.48 7.45
CA THR A 67 21.61 -10.22 8.20
C THR A 67 22.88 -9.44 7.88
N SER A 68 23.62 -9.80 6.82
CA SER A 68 24.85 -9.11 6.44
C SER A 68 24.54 -7.70 5.88
N ASN A 69 24.54 -6.72 6.79
CA ASN A 69 24.73 -5.28 6.54
C ASN A 69 23.87 -4.64 5.44
N GLY A 70 22.53 -4.77 5.52
CA GLY A 70 21.61 -3.92 4.75
C GLY A 70 21.77 -3.97 3.21
N ASN A 71 22.61 -4.88 2.71
CA ASN A 71 22.95 -5.02 1.32
C ASN A 71 22.34 -6.32 0.82
N SER A 72 21.01 -6.33 0.80
CA SER A 72 20.25 -7.45 0.27
C SER A 72 20.53 -7.54 -1.23
N SER A 73 21.32 -8.53 -1.66
CA SER A 73 21.43 -8.90 -3.08
C SER A 73 20.14 -9.59 -3.58
N ALA A 74 19.03 -9.47 -2.85
CA ALA A 74 17.78 -10.04 -3.26
C ALA A 74 17.35 -9.37 -4.57
N THR A 75 16.82 -10.19 -5.47
CA THR A 75 16.12 -9.72 -6.67
C THR A 75 14.61 -9.84 -6.49
N LYS A 76 14.17 -10.38 -5.36
CA LYS A 76 12.77 -10.61 -4.98
C LYS A 76 12.55 -10.25 -3.52
N ALA A 77 11.46 -9.55 -3.26
CA ALA A 77 10.98 -9.19 -1.93
C ALA A 77 9.50 -9.51 -1.82
N TYR A 78 8.99 -9.51 -0.59
CA TYR A 78 7.60 -9.83 -0.29
C TYR A 78 7.07 -8.86 0.76
N LEU A 79 5.80 -8.47 0.65
CA LEU A 79 5.15 -7.70 1.70
C LEU A 79 4.92 -8.59 2.93
N ALA A 80 5.37 -8.13 4.09
CA ALA A 80 5.29 -8.85 5.35
C ALA A 80 5.27 -7.86 6.53
N PRO A 81 4.92 -8.28 7.75
CA PRO A 81 5.21 -7.51 8.96
C PRO A 81 6.70 -7.15 9.03
N ASP A 82 7.02 -5.94 9.43
CA ASP A 82 8.41 -5.44 9.46
C ASP A 82 9.32 -6.23 10.40
N ASP A 83 8.77 -6.73 11.50
CA ASP A 83 9.46 -7.46 12.56
C ASP A 83 9.52 -8.97 12.32
N LEU A 84 8.63 -9.50 11.49
CA LEU A 84 8.48 -10.94 11.22
C LEU A 84 8.65 -11.33 9.75
N GLY A 85 9.01 -10.41 8.84
CA GLY A 85 9.24 -10.72 7.42
C GLY A 85 10.66 -11.18 7.07
N GLY A 86 11.61 -11.11 8.01
CA GLY A 86 13.02 -11.41 7.79
C GLY A 86 13.85 -10.14 7.57
N THR A 87 14.65 -10.10 6.52
CA THR A 87 15.50 -8.93 6.24
C THR A 87 14.70 -7.83 5.55
N VAL A 88 14.55 -6.67 6.19
CA VAL A 88 13.84 -5.52 5.63
C VAL A 88 14.62 -4.88 4.48
N ILE A 89 13.95 -4.69 3.36
CA ILE A 89 14.46 -4.09 2.12
C ILE A 89 13.94 -2.65 1.96
N ALA A 90 12.65 -2.43 2.23
CA ALA A 90 11.97 -1.14 2.12
C ALA A 90 10.82 -1.08 3.14
N SER A 91 10.60 0.07 3.77
CA SER A 91 9.42 0.33 4.62
C SER A 91 8.51 1.43 4.08
N LEU A 92 8.97 2.13 3.04
CA LEU A 92 8.23 3.21 2.38
C LEU A 92 7.81 2.79 0.99
N PHE A 93 6.63 3.26 0.60
CA PHE A 93 5.98 2.94 -0.65
C PHE A 93 5.51 4.19 -1.38
N GLN A 94 5.33 4.07 -2.69
CA GLN A 94 4.75 5.05 -3.60
C GLN A 94 3.76 4.36 -4.54
N LEU A 95 2.84 5.13 -5.12
CA LEU A 95 2.01 4.69 -6.23
C LEU A 95 2.50 5.35 -7.51
N ASN A 96 2.82 4.54 -8.52
CA ASN A 96 3.19 5.02 -9.85
C ASN A 96 2.33 4.26 -10.87
N ASN A 97 1.50 4.98 -11.63
CA ASN A 97 0.55 4.41 -12.59
C ASN A 97 -0.28 3.23 -12.03
N SER A 98 -0.87 3.40 -10.84
CA SER A 98 -1.61 2.35 -10.10
C SER A 98 -0.77 1.12 -9.69
N GLY A 99 0.54 1.10 -9.93
CA GLY A 99 1.44 0.08 -9.40
C GLY A 99 2.01 0.49 -8.04
N LEU A 100 2.09 -0.47 -7.12
CA LEU A 100 2.73 -0.27 -5.81
C LEU A 100 4.24 -0.40 -5.95
N VAL A 101 4.96 0.65 -5.55
CA VAL A 101 6.42 0.73 -5.65
C VAL A 101 7.00 0.82 -4.25
N GLY A 102 7.91 -0.08 -3.90
CA GLY A 102 8.72 0.02 -2.69
C GLY A 102 9.96 0.88 -2.94
N ILE A 103 10.17 1.86 -2.06
CA ILE A 103 11.36 2.71 -2.04
C ILE A 103 12.42 1.99 -1.19
N GLY A 104 13.26 1.19 -1.85
CA GLY A 104 14.28 0.39 -1.17
C GLY A 104 15.46 1.22 -0.66
N SER A 105 16.24 0.59 0.22
CA SER A 105 17.57 1.08 0.60
C SER A 105 18.49 1.22 -0.64
N PRO A 106 19.50 2.10 -0.62
CA PRO A 106 20.44 2.25 -1.73
C PRO A 106 21.10 0.90 -2.07
N ASP A 107 21.23 0.59 -3.35
CA ASP A 107 21.98 -0.57 -3.82
C ASP A 107 23.48 -0.45 -3.47
N ALA A 108 24.26 -1.47 -3.84
CA ALA A 108 25.71 -1.48 -3.60
C ALA A 108 26.47 -0.28 -4.26
N ASN A 109 25.83 0.48 -5.15
CA ASN A 109 26.38 1.66 -5.81
C ASN A 109 25.83 2.98 -5.23
N GLY A 110 25.00 2.93 -4.19
CA GLY A 110 24.40 4.10 -3.55
C GLY A 110 23.23 4.70 -4.32
N VAL A 111 22.63 3.97 -5.26
CA VAL A 111 21.42 4.40 -5.99
C VAL A 111 20.21 3.78 -5.32
N ASN A 112 19.17 4.57 -5.02
CA ASN A 112 17.93 4.04 -4.45
C ASN A 112 17.36 2.96 -5.38
N ALA A 113 17.24 1.74 -4.85
CA ALA A 113 16.65 0.62 -5.56
C ALA A 113 15.13 0.79 -5.60
N THR A 114 14.56 0.85 -6.80
CA THR A 114 13.10 0.85 -7.01
C THR A 114 12.61 -0.59 -7.06
N TRP A 115 11.63 -0.94 -6.22
CA TRP A 115 11.04 -2.27 -6.17
C TRP A 115 9.60 -2.22 -6.68
N ILE A 116 9.29 -2.98 -7.71
CA ILE A 116 7.97 -2.97 -8.36
C ILE A 116 7.15 -4.17 -7.94
N SER A 117 5.87 -3.95 -7.64
CA SER A 117 4.93 -5.03 -7.39
C SER A 117 4.76 -5.91 -8.64
N ASN A 118 4.70 -7.22 -8.43
CA ASN A 118 4.30 -8.21 -9.42
C ASN A 118 2.88 -8.70 -9.13
N SER A 119 2.30 -9.45 -10.07
CA SER A 119 0.95 -10.01 -9.92
C SER A 119 0.89 -10.91 -8.70
N VAL A 120 -0.13 -10.72 -7.87
CA VAL A 120 -0.39 -11.54 -6.72
C VAL A 120 -1.22 -12.75 -7.14
N ASP A 121 -0.69 -13.93 -6.88
CA ASP A 121 -1.45 -15.16 -7.04
C ASP A 121 -2.38 -15.35 -5.84
N THR A 122 -3.57 -15.90 -6.10
CA THR A 122 -4.42 -16.39 -5.01
C THR A 122 -3.68 -17.48 -4.24
N GLY A 123 -3.67 -17.37 -2.91
CA GLY A 123 -2.92 -18.20 -1.99
C GLY A 123 -1.42 -17.88 -1.90
N GLY A 124 -0.90 -16.97 -2.72
CA GLY A 124 0.49 -16.52 -2.72
C GLY A 124 0.70 -15.20 -1.97
N SER A 125 1.96 -14.84 -1.74
CA SER A 125 2.34 -13.57 -1.14
C SER A 125 2.33 -12.42 -2.15
N ALA A 126 2.14 -11.18 -1.69
CA ALA A 126 2.35 -9.97 -2.50
C ALA A 126 3.84 -9.79 -2.88
N PRO A 127 4.25 -10.10 -4.12
CA PRO A 127 5.66 -10.18 -4.50
C PRO A 127 6.16 -8.88 -5.14
N PHE A 128 7.42 -8.57 -4.91
CA PHE A 128 8.11 -7.43 -5.48
C PHE A 128 9.40 -7.88 -6.15
N SER A 129 9.77 -7.22 -7.24
CA SER A 129 11.04 -7.43 -7.93
C SER A 129 11.80 -6.12 -8.02
N LEU A 130 13.13 -6.22 -8.01
CA LEU A 130 13.98 -5.08 -8.27
C LEU A 130 13.78 -4.62 -9.72
N ALA A 131 13.39 -3.35 -9.92
CA ALA A 131 13.23 -2.78 -11.25
C ALA A 131 14.60 -2.57 -11.91
N ALA A 132 14.71 -2.98 -13.18
CA ALA A 132 15.92 -2.74 -13.97
C ALA A 132 16.05 -1.26 -14.38
N ASP A 133 14.93 -0.57 -14.51
CA ASP A 133 14.80 0.86 -14.79
C ASP A 133 13.83 1.51 -13.79
N ALA A 134 14.28 2.58 -13.12
CA ALA A 134 13.53 3.23 -12.04
C ALA A 134 12.23 3.97 -12.48
N ASN A 135 11.80 3.79 -13.73
CA ASN A 135 10.76 4.60 -14.37
C ASN A 135 9.44 3.87 -14.62
N GLU A 136 9.42 2.54 -14.65
CA GLU A 136 8.19 1.78 -14.92
C GLU A 136 7.77 0.97 -13.68
N ALA A 137 6.66 1.34 -13.07
CA ALA A 137 5.97 0.45 -12.16
C ALA A 137 5.37 -0.70 -12.97
N GLY A 138 5.70 -1.94 -12.60
CA GLY A 138 5.09 -3.11 -13.20
C GLY A 138 3.57 -3.06 -13.00
N ILE A 139 2.81 -2.97 -14.11
CA ILE A 139 1.33 -2.99 -14.14
C ILE A 139 0.86 -4.45 -13.95
N ALA A 140 1.35 -5.10 -12.91
CA ALA A 140 1.10 -6.52 -12.71
C ALA A 140 -0.18 -6.74 -11.89
N ASP A 141 -0.55 -5.79 -11.04
CA ASP A 141 -1.87 -5.64 -10.42
C ASP A 141 -2.24 -4.16 -10.33
N ASP A 142 -3.52 -3.83 -10.53
CA ASP A 142 -4.06 -2.49 -10.29
C ASP A 142 -4.22 -2.28 -8.78
N TYR A 143 -3.29 -1.56 -8.16
CA TYR A 143 -3.39 -1.11 -6.77
C TYR A 143 -4.14 0.22 -6.71
N CYS A 144 -5.22 0.26 -5.94
CA CYS A 144 -6.02 1.46 -5.76
C CYS A 144 -6.08 1.88 -4.30
N GLU A 145 -6.02 3.18 -4.06
CA GLU A 145 -6.43 3.77 -2.78
C GLU A 145 -7.95 3.80 -2.73
N VAL A 146 -8.49 3.14 -1.71
CA VAL A 146 -9.92 3.10 -1.46
C VAL A 146 -10.23 3.92 -0.20
N PRO A 147 -11.00 5.01 -0.30
CA PRO A 147 -11.42 5.73 0.90
C PRO A 147 -12.12 4.77 1.87
N ASN A 148 -11.76 4.81 3.14
CA ASN A 148 -12.47 4.04 4.15
C ASN A 148 -13.87 4.64 4.34
N THR A 149 -14.91 3.93 3.90
CA THR A 149 -16.31 4.38 3.97
C THR A 149 -17.10 3.72 5.10
N ASP A 150 -16.44 3.19 6.15
CA ASP A 150 -17.14 2.56 7.27
C ASP A 150 -18.18 3.54 7.88
N PRO A 151 -19.49 3.21 7.82
CA PRO A 151 -20.56 4.08 8.30
C PRO A 151 -20.55 4.27 9.83
N HIS A 152 -19.78 3.47 10.58
CA HIS A 152 -19.65 3.57 12.04
C HIS A 152 -18.43 4.40 12.50
N GLY A 153 -17.75 5.06 11.57
CA GLY A 153 -16.50 5.76 11.81
C GLY A 153 -15.30 4.83 11.59
N PRO A 154 -14.15 5.35 11.11
CA PRO A 154 -13.04 4.49 10.75
C PRO A 154 -12.41 3.86 11.99
N LEU A 155 -12.52 2.52 12.14
CA LEU A 155 -11.56 1.75 12.95
C LEU A 155 -10.14 1.82 12.35
N ILE A 156 -10.03 2.24 11.08
CA ILE A 156 -8.81 2.36 10.30
C ILE A 156 -8.73 3.77 9.72
N ASP A 157 -7.87 4.60 10.30
CA ASP A 157 -7.61 5.96 9.83
C ASP A 157 -6.67 5.93 8.61
N GLY A 158 -7.22 5.67 7.43
CA GLY A 158 -6.49 5.77 6.17
C GLY A 158 -7.19 5.13 4.97
N PRO A 159 -6.76 5.46 3.74
CA PRO A 159 -7.19 4.73 2.55
C PRO A 159 -6.80 3.26 2.66
N LEU A 160 -7.69 2.36 2.25
CA LEU A 160 -7.46 0.93 2.18
C LEU A 160 -6.71 0.60 0.89
N LEU A 161 -5.81 -0.38 0.96
CA LEU A 161 -5.12 -0.92 -0.20
C LEU A 161 -6.03 -1.94 -0.89
N GLY A 162 -6.51 -1.59 -2.08
CA GLY A 162 -7.25 -2.50 -2.95
C GLY A 162 -6.32 -3.18 -3.96
N VAL A 163 -6.53 -4.48 -4.18
CA VAL A 163 -5.89 -5.27 -5.25
C VAL A 163 -6.95 -6.07 -5.99
N MET A 164 -6.83 -6.16 -7.32
CA MET A 164 -7.78 -6.87 -8.18
C MET A 164 -9.24 -6.45 -7.94
N GLY A 165 -9.48 -5.18 -7.60
CA GLY A 165 -10.82 -4.64 -7.33
C GLY A 165 -11.40 -4.95 -5.95
N SER A 166 -10.62 -5.49 -5.00
CA SER A 166 -11.06 -5.78 -3.63
C SER A 166 -10.07 -5.23 -2.59
N THR A 167 -10.58 -4.71 -1.48
CA THR A 167 -9.79 -4.35 -0.27
C THR A 167 -9.77 -5.48 0.76
N SER A 168 -10.44 -6.58 0.46
CA SER A 168 -10.58 -7.77 1.31
C SER A 168 -9.83 -8.97 0.70
N GLY A 169 -9.60 -9.99 1.52
CA GLY A 169 -8.86 -11.20 1.13
C GLY A 169 -7.42 -11.25 1.62
N TRP A 170 -6.92 -10.18 2.23
CA TRP A 170 -5.59 -10.16 2.82
C TRP A 170 -5.54 -10.95 4.13
N ALA A 171 -4.46 -11.72 4.31
CA ALA A 171 -4.14 -12.36 5.56
C ALA A 171 -2.64 -12.34 5.81
N ILE A 172 -2.24 -12.41 7.08
CA ILE A 172 -0.85 -12.64 7.47
C ILE A 172 -0.73 -14.10 7.90
N CYS A 173 0.18 -14.83 7.26
CA CYS A 173 0.38 -16.26 7.44
C CYS A 173 1.84 -16.56 7.78
N ASN A 174 2.08 -17.54 8.65
CA ASN A 174 3.43 -18.03 8.89
C ASN A 174 3.92 -18.82 7.67
N ARG A 175 5.22 -18.76 7.44
CA ARG A 175 5.88 -19.63 6.47
C ARG A 175 6.00 -21.06 6.99
N ILE A 176 6.11 -22.01 6.06
CA ILE A 176 6.27 -23.44 6.37
C ILE A 176 7.72 -23.77 6.69
N ASP A 177 8.66 -23.23 5.90
CA ASP A 177 10.09 -23.48 6.01
C ASP A 177 10.73 -22.75 7.20
N ILE A 178 10.25 -21.55 7.52
CA ILE A 178 10.69 -20.76 8.67
C ILE A 178 9.45 -20.26 9.42
N PRO A 179 8.89 -21.03 10.38
CA PRO A 179 7.62 -20.70 11.03
C PRO A 179 7.60 -19.41 11.85
N LEU A 180 8.77 -18.84 12.16
CA LEU A 180 8.91 -17.53 12.79
C LEU A 180 8.67 -16.39 11.80
N PHE A 181 8.83 -16.64 10.50
CA PHE A 181 8.59 -15.65 9.47
C PHE A 181 7.15 -15.66 8.99
N GLN A 182 6.66 -14.47 8.69
CA GLN A 182 5.31 -14.21 8.22
C GLN A 182 5.32 -13.49 6.90
N GLY A 183 4.25 -13.62 6.13
CA GLY A 183 4.04 -12.86 4.90
C GLY A 183 2.58 -12.51 4.70
N VAL A 184 2.34 -11.43 3.97
CA VAL A 184 1.01 -11.03 3.51
C VAL A 184 0.62 -11.92 2.33
N VAL A 185 -0.47 -12.66 2.48
CA VAL A 185 -1.02 -13.60 1.50
C VAL A 185 -2.40 -13.13 1.04
N PHE A 186 -2.64 -13.18 -0.27
CA PHE A 186 -3.95 -12.86 -0.84
C PHE A 186 -4.80 -14.12 -0.95
N ASN A 187 -6.02 -14.10 -0.40
CA ASN A 187 -6.99 -15.21 -0.40
C ASN A 187 -6.36 -16.56 0.00
N PRO A 188 -5.85 -16.68 1.24
CA PRO A 188 -5.18 -17.90 1.68
C PRO A 188 -6.10 -19.12 1.66
N ALA A 189 -5.55 -20.27 1.28
CA ALA A 189 -6.26 -21.55 1.24
C ALA A 189 -5.27 -22.72 1.40
N SER A 190 -5.74 -23.96 1.35
CA SER A 190 -4.86 -25.14 1.49
C SER A 190 -3.71 -25.17 0.47
N TYR A 191 -3.91 -24.64 -0.73
CA TYR A 191 -2.87 -24.53 -1.77
C TYR A 191 -1.84 -23.41 -1.53
N SER A 192 -2.02 -22.55 -0.51
CA SER A 192 -0.98 -21.60 -0.08
C SER A 192 0.30 -22.29 0.36
N SER A 193 0.22 -23.58 0.73
CA SER A 193 1.39 -24.40 1.01
C SER A 193 2.33 -24.55 -0.18
N SER A 194 1.82 -24.52 -1.42
CA SER A 194 2.63 -24.50 -2.65
C SER A 194 3.47 -23.23 -2.78
N TYR A 195 3.03 -22.14 -2.14
CA TYR A 195 3.74 -20.86 -2.06
C TYR A 195 4.62 -20.74 -0.80
N GLY A 196 4.66 -21.79 0.03
CA GLY A 196 5.46 -21.85 1.25
C GLY A 196 4.78 -21.28 2.49
N PHE A 197 3.46 -21.09 2.49
CA PHE A 197 2.71 -20.54 3.62
C PHE A 197 1.80 -21.58 4.28
N ASN A 198 1.75 -21.56 5.62
CA ASN A 198 0.89 -22.43 6.40
C ASN A 198 -0.50 -21.79 6.55
N PHE A 199 -1.46 -22.25 5.75
CA PHE A 199 -2.81 -21.67 5.73
C PHE A 199 -3.52 -21.70 7.09
N THR A 200 -3.21 -22.67 7.95
CA THR A 200 -3.87 -22.81 9.26
C THR A 200 -3.47 -21.72 10.25
N THR A 201 -2.41 -20.97 9.94
CA THR A 201 -1.91 -19.86 10.76
C THR A 201 -2.39 -18.49 10.27
N CYS A 202 -3.07 -18.45 9.12
CA CYS A 202 -3.47 -17.21 8.49
C CYS A 202 -4.52 -16.48 9.33
N GLN A 203 -4.26 -15.21 9.59
CA GLN A 203 -5.21 -14.30 10.22
C GLN A 203 -5.56 -13.19 9.23
N ASN A 204 -6.86 -12.97 9.04
CA ASN A 204 -7.34 -11.93 8.15
C ASN A 204 -6.92 -10.55 8.65
N VAL A 205 -6.55 -9.69 7.70
CA VAL A 205 -6.20 -8.30 7.96
C VAL A 205 -6.82 -7.39 6.93
N THR A 206 -6.94 -6.12 7.28
CA THR A 206 -7.15 -5.04 6.31
C THR A 206 -5.85 -4.28 6.16
N ILE A 207 -5.43 -4.03 4.92
CA ILE A 207 -4.22 -3.26 4.62
C ILE A 207 -4.63 -1.83 4.29
N TYR A 208 -3.91 -0.87 4.84
CA TYR A 208 -4.19 0.55 4.67
C TYR A 208 -2.90 1.37 4.64
N LEU A 209 -3.02 2.59 4.12
CA LEU A 209 -1.92 3.52 3.89
C LEU A 209 -1.88 4.57 5.02
N ARG A 210 -0.68 4.85 5.53
CA ARG A 210 -0.40 5.97 6.44
C ARG A 210 0.61 6.94 5.82
N SER A 211 0.35 8.23 5.87
CA SER A 211 1.25 9.28 5.36
C SER A 211 0.99 10.63 6.01
N ASP A 212 2.05 11.43 6.17
CA ASP A 212 1.96 12.80 6.70
C ASP A 212 1.17 13.66 5.72
N ALA A 213 1.31 13.39 4.42
CA ALA A 213 0.59 14.07 3.36
C ALA A 213 -0.93 13.81 3.42
N LEU A 214 -1.35 12.71 4.02
CA LEU A 214 -2.75 12.34 4.25
C LEU A 214 -3.26 12.79 5.63
N GLY A 215 -2.36 13.27 6.52
CA GLY A 215 -2.70 13.69 7.87
C GLY A 215 -3.13 12.55 8.79
N ASN A 216 -2.71 11.32 8.51
CA ASN A 216 -3.09 10.11 9.24
C ASN A 216 -1.90 9.32 9.83
N LEU A 217 -0.76 9.99 10.02
CA LEU A 217 0.32 9.53 10.87
C LEU A 217 0.01 9.96 12.31
N SER A 218 -0.52 9.04 13.13
CA SER A 218 -0.75 9.24 14.56
C SER A 218 -0.51 7.96 15.34
#